data_AF-A0A4Z0QZH9-F1
#
_entry.id   AF-A0A4Z0QZH9-F1
#
_cell.length_a   1.000
_cell.length_b   1.000
_cell.length_c   1.000
_cell.angle_alpha   90.00
_cell.angle_beta   90.00
_cell.angle_gamma   90.00
#
_symmetry.space_group_name_H-M   'P 1'
#
loop_
_entity.id
_entity.type
_entity.pdbx_description
1 polymer ?
#
loop_
_entity_poly.entity_id
_entity_poly.type
_entity_poly.pdbx_seq_one_letter_code
_entity_poly.pdbx_strand_id
1 'polypeptide(L)' 'MVWFDRIKKFYDTFNRAGERLWSKEMVADGVVAVKVTPEQYFEITGEVYVA' A
#
# COMPACT_ATOMS: atom_id res chain seq x y z
N MET A 1 3.71 2.28 -13.58
CA MET A 1 3.32 3.48 -12.81
C MET A 1 1.86 3.47 -12.33
N VAL A 2 0.90 2.82 -13.03
CA VAL A 2 -0.53 2.81 -12.63
C VAL A 2 -0.82 2.15 -11.25
N TRP A 3 -0.05 1.13 -10.86
CA TRP A 3 -0.32 0.38 -9.63
C TRP A 3 0.05 1.14 -8.36
N PHE A 4 1.13 1.91 -8.37
CA PHE A 4 1.54 2.72 -7.23
C PHE A 4 0.43 3.70 -6.81
N ASP A 5 -0.04 4.53 -7.74
CA ASP A 5 -1.08 5.54 -7.46
C ASP A 5 -2.38 4.88 -6.98
N ARG A 6 -2.73 3.72 -7.55
CA ARG A 6 -3.94 2.99 -7.19
C ARG A 6 -3.85 2.42 -5.76
N ILE A 7 -2.74 1.76 -5.43
CA ILE A 7 -2.53 1.19 -4.10
C ILE A 7 -2.42 2.30 -3.06
N LYS A 8 -1.66 3.36 -3.36
CA LYS A 8 -1.56 4.54 -2.49
C LYS A 8 -2.92 5.16 -2.22
N LYS A 9 -3.75 5.34 -3.24
CA LYS A 9 -5.11 5.86 -3.07
C LYS A 9 -5.95 5.00 -2.13
N PHE A 10 -5.92 3.66 -2.28
CA PHE A 10 -6.67 2.78 -1.40
C PHE A 10 -6.14 2.82 0.04
N TYR A 11 -4.82 2.85 0.21
CA TYR A 11 -4.21 2.97 1.52
C TYR A 11 -4.61 4.28 2.21
N ASP A 12 -4.59 5.41 1.48
CA ASP A 12 -4.93 6.74 2.01
C ASP A 12 -6.43 7.00 2.17
N THR A 13 -7.29 6.16 1.59
CA THR A 13 -8.74 6.30 1.70
C THR A 13 -9.25 5.65 2.97
N PHE A 14 -10.04 6.39 3.75
CA PHE A 14 -10.74 5.89 4.92
C PHE A 14 -12.22 5.63 4.60
N ASN A 15 -12.75 4.52 5.12
CA ASN A 15 -14.17 4.20 5.05
C ASN A 15 -14.97 5.04 6.06
N ARG A 16 -16.31 4.86 6.09
CA ARG A 16 -17.18 5.58 7.02
C ARG A 16 -16.95 5.23 8.50
N ALA A 17 -16.32 4.09 8.77
CA ALA A 17 -15.94 3.66 10.11
C ALA A 17 -14.60 4.26 10.56
N GLY A 18 -13.92 5.03 9.70
CA GLY A 18 -12.62 5.65 10.00
C GLY A 18 -11.43 4.69 9.82
N GLU A 19 -11.61 3.58 9.10
CA GLU A 19 -10.55 2.60 8.83
C GLU A 19 -10.03 2.76 7.40
N ARG A 20 -8.75 2.52 7.17
CA ARG A 20 -8.19 2.53 5.80
C ARG A 20 -8.81 1.43 4.95
N LEU A 21 -9.05 1.69 3.66
CA LEU A 21 -9.56 0.67 2.74
C LEU A 21 -8.55 -0.45 2.50
N TRP A 22 -7.25 -0.13 2.55
CA TRP A 22 -6.17 -1.10 2.49
C TRP A 22 -5.30 -1.01 3.74
N SER A 23 -4.99 -2.17 4.32
CA SER A 23 -4.00 -2.28 5.37
C SER A 23 -2.58 -2.34 4.79
N LYS A 24 -1.57 -2.26 5.64
CA LYS A 24 -0.17 -2.38 5.20
C LYS A 24 0.14 -3.77 4.65
N GLU A 25 -0.49 -4.81 5.19
CA GLU A 25 -0.38 -6.19 4.71
C GLU A 25 -0.87 -6.30 3.25
N MET A 26 -1.95 -5.60 2.90
CA MET A 26 -2.42 -5.55 1.51
C MET A 26 -1.45 -4.78 0.59
N VAL A 27 -0.75 -3.77 1.10
CA VAL A 27 0.32 -3.08 0.34
C VAL A 27 1.53 -4.03 0.17
N ALA A 28 1.87 -4.83 1.18
CA ALA A 28 2.92 -5.86 1.13
C ALA A 28 2.60 -6.93 0.07
N ASP A 29 1.35 -7.37 -0.05
CA ASP A 29 0.91 -8.26 -1.15
C ASP A 29 1.16 -7.62 -2.53
N GLY A 30 1.05 -6.29 -2.63
CA GLY A 30 1.41 -5.53 -3.82
C GLY A 30 2.90 -5.65 -4.19
N VAL A 31 3.79 -5.78 -3.20
CA VAL A 31 5.22 -6.03 -3.40
C VAL A 31 5.44 -7.46 -3.89
N VAL A 32 4.82 -8.45 -3.21
CA VAL A 32 4.90 -9.88 -3.59
C VAL A 32 4.39 -10.12 -5.02
N ALA A 33 3.32 -9.42 -5.40
CA ALA A 33 2.74 -9.49 -6.75
C ALA A 33 3.44 -8.61 -7.81
N VAL A 34 4.59 -8.00 -7.46
CA VAL A 34 5.42 -7.17 -8.34
C VAL A 34 4.63 -5.99 -8.94
N LYS A 35 3.69 -5.43 -8.16
CA LYS A 35 2.89 -4.26 -8.55
C LYS A 35 3.55 -2.96 -8.10
N VAL A 36 4.24 -3.02 -6.96
CA VAL A 36 5.07 -1.95 -6.39
C VAL A 36 6.38 -2.52 -5.89
N THR A 37 7.41 -1.69 -5.70
CA THR A 37 8.69 -2.10 -5.11
C THR A 37 8.71 -1.96 -3.58
N PRO A 38 9.69 -2.52 -2.86
CA PRO A 38 9.87 -2.27 -1.42
C PRO A 38 10.03 -0.78 -1.07
N GLU A 39 10.66 0.02 -1.92
CA GLU A 39 10.79 1.47 -1.74
C GLU A 39 9.43 2.15 -1.84
N GLN A 40 8.61 1.73 -2.81
CA GLN A 40 7.25 2.22 -2.96
C GLN A 40 6.33 1.80 -1.81
N TYR A 41 6.55 0.62 -1.22
CA TYR A 41 5.88 0.23 0.02
C TYR A 41 6.22 1.20 1.16
N PHE A 42 7.50 1.57 1.30
CA PHE A 42 7.93 2.57 2.28
C PHE A 42 7.30 3.95 2.01
N GLU A 43 7.23 4.39 0.75
CA GLU A 43 6.55 5.64 0.39
C GLU A 43 5.04 5.65 0.71
N ILE A 44 4.39 4.49 0.63
CA ILE A 44 2.94 4.38 0.92
C ILE A 44 2.69 4.30 2.43
N THR A 45 3.47 3.48 3.14
CA THR A 45 3.17 3.09 4.54
C THR A 45 4.02 3.84 5.58
N GLY A 46 5.17 4.37 5.19
CA GLY A 46 6.18 4.90 6.11
C GLY A 46 6.98 3.82 6.85
N GLU A 47 6.74 2.53 6.58
CA GLU A 47 7.42 1.40 7.22
C GLU A 47 8.35 0.69 6.23
N VAL A 48 9.46 0.14 6.72
CA VAL A 48 10.35 -0.69 5.90
C VAL A 48 9.64 -2.00 5.58
N TYR A 49 9.63 -2.39 4.30
CA TYR A 49 9.07 -3.68 3.90
C TYR A 49 9.90 -4.84 4.49
N VAL A 50 9.22 -5.77 5.18
CA VAL A 50 9.80 -7.01 5.71
C VAL A 50 9.01 -8.17 5.12
N ALA A 51 9.70 -9.07 4.42
CA ALA A 51 9.13 -10.24 3.79
C ALA A 51 8.90 -11.40 4.78
#